data_AF-E7FMZ2-F1
#
_entry.id   AF-E7FMZ2-F1
#
_cell.length_a   1.000
_cell.length_b   1.000
_cell.length_c   1.000
_cell.angle_alpha   90.00
_cell.angle_beta   90.00
_cell.angle_gamma   90.00
#
_symmetry.space_group_name_H-M   'P 1'
#
loop_
_entity.id
_entity.type
_entity.pdbx_description
1 polymer ?
#
loop_
_entity_poly.entity_id
_entity_poly.type
_entity_poly.pdbx_seq_one_letter_code
_entity_poly.pdbx_strand_id
1 'polypeptide(L)' 'MVLKAFKLRLYPNKTQRNQIHVNFGCARFVWNQMLNMHIERYKNNKKAKFQGRYSMD' A
#
# COMPACT_ATOMS: atom_id res chain seq x y z
N MET A 1 22.17 17.14 17.07
CA MET A 1 21.31 17.87 16.11
C MET A 1 19.86 17.70 16.55
N VAL A 2 19.11 18.78 16.81
CA VAL A 2 17.73 18.69 17.31
C VAL A 2 16.76 18.55 16.13
N LEU A 3 15.95 17.49 16.13
CA LEU A 3 14.91 17.28 15.12
C LEU A 3 13.72 18.20 15.42
N LYS A 4 13.35 19.06 14.46
CA LYS A 4 12.14 19.88 14.53
C LYS A 4 11.00 19.17 13.79
N ALA A 5 9.85 19.07 14.44
CA ALA A 5 8.63 18.54 13.84
C ALA A 5 7.63 19.68 13.60
N PHE A 6 6.91 19.62 12.47
CA PHE A 6 5.86 20.56 12.13
C PHE A 6 4.51 19.85 12.11
N LYS A 7 3.53 20.43 12.79
CA LYS A 7 2.14 19.95 12.74
C LYS A 7 1.38 20.77 11.71
N LEU A 8 1.01 20.14 10.59
CA LEU A 8 0.28 20.78 9.50
C LEU A 8 -1.11 20.15 9.32
N ARG A 9 -2.10 20.97 8.97
CA ARG A 9 -3.39 20.53 8.45
C ARG A 9 -3.47 20.88 6.96
N LEU A 10 -3.80 19.91 6.13
CA LEU A 10 -3.99 20.11 4.69
C LEU A 10 -5.48 20.39 4.41
N TYR A 11 -5.76 21.46 3.68
CA TYR A 11 -7.12 21.82 3.24
C TYR A 11 -7.20 21.72 1.70
N PRO A 12 -7.38 20.51 1.15
CA PRO A 12 -7.37 20.29 -0.29
C PRO A 12 -8.55 20.97 -0.98
N ASN A 13 -8.32 21.53 -2.15
CA ASN A 13 -9.36 22.02 -3.05
C ASN A 13 -10.14 20.85 -3.69
N LYS A 14 -11.19 21.16 -4.46
CA LYS A 14 -12.07 20.14 -5.05
C LYS A 14 -11.31 19.12 -5.91
N THR A 15 -10.40 19.59 -6.74
CA THR A 15 -9.58 18.74 -7.62
C THR A 15 -8.66 17.82 -6.81
N GLN A 16 -7.98 18.37 -5.82
CA GLN A 16 -7.09 17.60 -4.95
C GLN A 16 -7.83 16.53 -4.16
N ARG A 17 -9.03 16.82 -3.65
CA ARG A 17 -9.87 15.83 -2.96
C ARG A 17 -10.18 14.63 -3.86
N ASN A 18 -10.56 14.88 -5.11
CA ASN A 18 -10.83 13.81 -6.07
C ASN A 18 -9.57 12.98 -6.36
N GLN A 19 -8.44 13.63 -6.60
CA GLN A 19 -7.17 12.93 -6.83
C GLN A 19 -6.75 12.07 -5.63
N ILE A 20 -6.87 12.60 -4.42
CA ILE A 20 -6.58 11.87 -3.18
C ILE A 20 -7.49 10.64 -3.05
N HIS A 21 -8.79 10.80 -3.30
CA HIS A 21 -9.74 9.68 -3.27
C HIS A 21 -9.40 8.58 -4.28
N VAL A 22 -9.12 8.95 -5.53
CA VAL A 22 -8.74 7.99 -6.57
C VAL A 22 -7.43 7.30 -6.21
N ASN A 23 -6.42 8.05 -5.77
CA ASN A 23 -5.12 7.50 -5.41
C ASN A 23 -5.22 6.46 -4.30
N PHE A 24 -5.91 6.78 -3.20
CA PHE A 24 -6.11 5.81 -2.11
C PHE A 24 -6.97 4.63 -2.53
N GLY A 25 -7.98 4.84 -3.38
CA GLY A 25 -8.80 3.76 -3.94
C GLY A 25 -7.98 2.78 -4.77
N CYS A 26 -7.21 3.29 -5.74
CA CYS A 26 -6.33 2.48 -6.60
C CYS A 26 -5.26 1.74 -5.78
N ALA A 27 -4.59 2.43 -4.85
CA ALA A 27 -3.58 1.80 -4.00
C ALA A 27 -4.17 0.67 -3.15
N ARG A 28 -5.35 0.90 -2.55
CA ARG A 28 -6.05 -0.11 -1.75
C ARG A 28 -6.48 -1.32 -2.59
N PHE A 29 -6.97 -1.08 -3.81
CA PHE A 29 -7.36 -2.15 -4.72
C PHE A 29 -6.20 -3.09 -5.03
N VAL A 30 -5.07 -2.54 -5.49
CA VAL A 30 -3.88 -3.32 -5.83
C VAL A 30 -3.32 -4.03 -4.59
N TRP A 31 -3.24 -3.34 -3.46
CA TRP A 31 -2.77 -3.94 -2.20
C TRP A 31 -3.61 -5.15 -1.79
N ASN A 32 -4.94 -5.01 -1.82
CA ASN A 32 -5.85 -6.09 -1.44
C ASN A 32 -5.71 -7.30 -2.38
N GLN A 33 -5.51 -7.06 -3.67
CA GLN A 33 -5.28 -8.14 -4.64
C GLN A 33 -3.98 -8.91 -4.32
N MET A 34 -2.89 -8.19 -4.07
CA MET A 34 -1.60 -8.81 -3.73
C MET A 34 -1.65 -9.54 -2.39
N LEU A 35 -2.31 -8.94 -1.39
CA LEU A 35 -2.54 -9.59 -0.09
C LEU A 35 -3.33 -10.90 -0.26
N ASN A 36 -4.39 -10.89 -1.07
CA ASN A 36 -5.18 -12.09 -1.34
C ASN A 36 -4.33 -13.17 -2.02
N MET A 37 -3.50 -12.80 -3.01
CA MET A 37 -2.57 -13.74 -3.65
C MET A 37 -1.60 -14.37 -2.64
N HIS A 38 -1.08 -13.59 -1.68
CA HIS A 38 -0.23 -14.12 -0.61
C HIS A 38 -0.98 -15.05 0.34
N ILE A 39 -2.22 -14.72 0.71
CA ILE A 39 -3.09 -15.56 1.55
C ILE A 39 -3.34 -16.91 0.86
N GLU A 40 -3.75 -16.90 -0.41
CA GLU A 40 -4.00 -18.12 -1.17
C GLU A 40 -2.73 -18.97 -1.33
N ARG A 41 -1.58 -18.33 -1.60
CA ARG A 41 -0.30 -19.03 -1.67
C ARG A 41 0.06 -19.72 -0.35
N TYR A 42 -0.19 -19.06 0.79
CA TYR A 42 0.05 -19.65 2.11
C TYR A 42 -0.90 -20.81 2.40
N LYS A 43 -2.18 -20.69 2.05
CA LYS A 43 -3.16 -21.79 2.16
C LYS A 43 -2.72 -23.02 1.34
N ASN A 44 -2.23 -22.79 0.13
CA ASN A 44 -1.77 -23.85 -0.77
C ASN A 44 -0.48 -24.52 -0.28
N ASN A 45 0.48 -23.75 0.27
CA ASN A 45 1.70 -24.31 0.84
C ASN A 45 2.23 -23.44 2.00
N LYS A 46 2.05 -23.92 3.24
CA LYS A 46 2.50 -23.22 4.45
C LYS A 46 4.02 -23.08 4.57
N LYS A 47 4.80 -23.87 3.82
CA LYS A 47 6.27 -23.79 3.75
C LYS A 47 6.77 -22.88 2.63
N ALA A 48 5.87 -22.30 1.83
CA ALA A 48 6.25 -21.39 0.76
C ALA A 48 6.89 -20.12 1.35
N LYS A 49 8.15 -19.86 1.00
CA LYS A 49 8.89 -18.67 1.44
C LYS A 49 8.23 -17.41 0.90
N PHE A 50 8.15 -16.33 1.68
CA PHE A 50 7.69 -15.04 1.17
C PHE A 50 8.53 -14.61 -0.04
N GLN A 51 7.89 -14.29 -1.16
CA GLN A 51 8.62 -13.79 -2.34
C GLN A 51 8.80 -12.29 -2.17
N GLY A 52 10.04 -11.86 -1.99
CA GLY A 52 10.41 -10.45 -1.95
C GLY A 52 10.65 -9.89 -3.36
N ARG A 53 11.03 -8.61 -3.41
CA ARG A 53 11.36 -7.88 -4.65
C ARG A 53 12.43 -8.57 -5.52
N TYR A 54 13.30 -9.38 -4.91
CA TYR A 54 14.44 -10.05 -5.54
C TYR A 54 14.24 -11.56 -5.70
N SER A 55 12.99 -12.04 -5.59
CA SER A 55 12.67 -13.48 -5.64
C SER A 55 11.77 -13.84 -6.83
N MET A 56 11.61 -12.90 -7.76
CA MET A 56 10.77 -13.01 -8.96
C MET A 56 11.58 -12.91 -10.26
N ASP A 57 12.92 -12.97 -10.16
CA ASP A 57 13.83 -13.12 -11.30
C ASP A 57 14.00 -14.60 -11.67
#